data_AF-A0A2P7TI65-F1
#
_entry.id   AF-A0A2P7TI65-F1
#
_cell.length_a   1.000
_cell.length_b   1.000
_cell.length_c   1.000
_cell.angle_alpha   90.00
_cell.angle_beta   90.00
_cell.angle_gamma   90.00
#
_symmetry.space_group_name_H-M   'P 1'
#
loop_
_entity.id
_entity.type
_entity.pdbx_description
1 polymer ?
#
loop_
_entity_poly.entity_id
_entity_poly.type
_entity_poly.pdbx_seq_one_letter_code
_entity_poly.pdbx_strand_id
1 'polypeptide(L)'
;MQIKQFIVLCLYAAICLLFGNCKPTSGSEVNAAGNSPAETVPPRHFLQKNLPHAYKYVEHAPAVLQNLLANYAYRVLGADSLITSEKELENLFLQRENEVIPQLEEQVFDPLLNEDPDVLQNEESNYLFNELKEIGIKGIFAEGMYVALGEAPMLEAKLQALAAEPLRLKIEFEQAQTDAIGGEYPFLDLDGEIKSVVLGEQLLFQYPKTAYAKQVESSFRFCLQTLTDVHALSGKYDRGYLTHALSFEHYPYETDIAQIKQFAQKYPQSRYAGAISKIAENPSEMELDADAPLPVYLVVINRFKPETPAGNALQCANAEKEMYRYLDKGIDVCHTLLIYHKNEPTCALTYRYYPTPEKAGKALQTWATTMPGVPAEIVKIAYNSNLETWEIQSE
;
A
#
# COMPACT_ATOMS: atom_id res chain seq x y z
N MET A 1 26.41 13.75 -7.85
CA MET A 1 25.29 14.20 -8.70
C MET A 1 24.48 13.04 -9.29
N GLN A 2 25.11 11.90 -9.63
CA GLN A 2 24.40 10.71 -10.15
C GLN A 2 23.64 9.88 -9.11
N ILE A 3 24.03 9.91 -7.82
CA ILE A 3 23.37 9.12 -6.75
C ILE A 3 21.96 9.66 -6.42
N LYS A 4 21.77 10.99 -6.40
CA LYS A 4 20.45 11.60 -6.18
C LYS A 4 19.45 11.29 -7.30
N GLN A 5 19.91 11.22 -8.55
CA GLN A 5 19.05 10.85 -9.69
C GLN A 5 18.67 9.37 -9.68
N PHE A 6 19.54 8.50 -9.14
CA PHE A 6 19.25 7.07 -9.00
C PHE A 6 18.24 6.80 -7.88
N ILE A 7 18.36 7.50 -6.74
CA ILE A 7 17.40 7.42 -5.62
C ILE A 7 16.02 7.93 -6.05
N VAL A 8 15.93 9.05 -6.78
CA VAL A 8 14.67 9.56 -7.33
C VAL A 8 14.06 8.58 -8.34
N LEU A 9 14.86 7.91 -9.18
CA LEU A 9 14.36 6.87 -10.08
C LEU A 9 13.87 5.62 -9.34
N CYS A 10 14.53 5.23 -8.23
CA CYS A 10 14.08 4.14 -7.37
C CYS A 10 12.80 4.52 -6.61
N LEU A 11 12.64 5.78 -6.19
CA LEU A 11 11.40 6.33 -5.64
C LEU A 11 10.26 6.21 -6.64
N TYR A 12 10.47 6.71 -7.86
CA TYR A 12 9.48 6.60 -8.94
C TYR A 12 9.21 5.15 -9.33
N ALA A 13 10.19 4.25 -9.34
CA ALA A 13 9.99 2.85 -9.69
C ALA A 13 9.29 2.06 -8.58
N ALA A 14 9.64 2.27 -7.30
CA ALA A 14 8.96 1.66 -6.16
C ALA A 14 7.53 2.17 -6.03
N ILE A 15 7.32 3.49 -6.18
CA ILE A 15 5.99 4.11 -6.23
C ILE A 15 5.23 3.63 -7.48
N CYS A 16 5.83 3.58 -8.68
CA CYS A 16 5.17 3.05 -9.87
C CYS A 16 4.94 1.54 -9.84
N LEU A 17 5.65 0.77 -9.02
CA LEU A 17 5.38 -0.66 -8.79
C LEU A 17 4.28 -0.85 -7.73
N LEU A 18 4.21 0.03 -6.73
CA LEU A 18 3.11 0.11 -5.76
C LEU A 18 1.80 0.59 -6.41
N PHE A 19 1.88 1.46 -7.42
CA PHE A 19 0.73 2.06 -8.11
C PHE A 19 0.59 1.67 -9.58
N GLY A 20 1.38 0.73 -10.09
CA GLY A 20 1.22 0.19 -11.45
C GLY A 20 -0.14 -0.50 -11.65
N ASN A 21 -0.73 -0.98 -10.54
CA ASN A 21 -2.09 -1.51 -10.48
C ASN A 21 -3.13 -0.48 -9.99
N CYS A 22 -2.71 0.76 -9.69
CA CYS A 22 -3.58 1.91 -9.38
C CYS A 22 -3.53 3.00 -10.45
N LYS A 23 -2.93 2.73 -11.63
CA LYS A 23 -3.29 3.51 -12.82
C LYS A 23 -4.68 3.03 -13.26
N PRO A 24 -5.73 3.87 -13.22
CA PRO A 24 -6.93 3.54 -13.95
C PRO A 24 -6.49 3.34 -15.39
N THR A 25 -6.65 2.11 -15.89
CA THR A 25 -6.56 1.88 -17.33
C THR A 25 -7.48 2.90 -17.96
N SER A 26 -6.91 3.80 -18.77
CA SER A 26 -7.63 4.69 -19.66
C SER A 26 -8.30 3.83 -20.74
N GLY A 27 -9.25 3.00 -20.32
CA GLY A 27 -10.18 2.25 -21.12
C GLY A 27 -11.49 2.98 -20.98
N SER A 28 -11.85 3.72 -22.03
CA SER A 28 -13.16 4.32 -22.21
C SER A 28 -14.22 3.23 -22.25
N GLU A 29 -14.66 2.74 -21.09
CA GLU A 29 -15.96 2.10 -20.95
C GLU A 29 -16.85 3.09 -20.21
N VAL A 30 -17.63 3.82 -21.00
CA VAL A 30 -18.71 4.70 -20.56
C VAL A 30 -19.74 3.84 -19.83
N ASN A 31 -19.52 3.58 -18.55
CA ASN A 31 -20.51 2.98 -17.69
C ASN A 31 -21.52 4.07 -17.31
N ALA A 32 -22.69 3.93 -17.94
CA ALA A 32 -23.96 4.63 -17.72
C ALA A 32 -23.95 5.65 -16.57
N ALA A 33 -23.94 6.92 -16.96
CA ALA A 33 -24.27 8.06 -16.11
C ALA A 33 -25.58 7.79 -15.36
N GLY A 34 -25.46 7.45 -14.08
CA GLY A 34 -26.56 7.57 -13.13
C GLY A 34 -26.84 9.05 -12.94
N ASN A 35 -28.06 9.48 -13.25
CA ASN A 35 -28.53 10.86 -13.11
C ASN A 35 -28.00 11.52 -11.82
N SER A 36 -27.09 12.48 -11.98
CA SER A 36 -26.66 13.38 -10.90
C SER A 36 -27.88 14.13 -10.35
N PRO A 37 -28.03 14.26 -9.03
CA PRO A 37 -28.95 15.25 -8.47
C PRO A 37 -28.49 16.65 -8.93
N ALA A 38 -29.47 17.53 -9.17
CA ALA A 38 -29.35 18.82 -9.87
C ALA A 38 -27.99 19.51 -9.68
N GLU A 39 -27.32 19.86 -10.79
CA GLU A 39 -26.10 20.68 -10.80
C GLU A 39 -26.36 21.99 -10.05
N THR A 40 -25.97 22.03 -8.77
CA THR A 40 -25.91 23.29 -8.04
C THR A 40 -24.67 24.02 -8.53
N VAL A 41 -24.89 24.95 -9.46
CA VAL A 41 -23.82 25.80 -10.01
C VAL A 41 -23.26 26.67 -8.88
N PRO A 42 -21.96 26.57 -8.57
CA PRO A 42 -21.35 27.38 -7.52
C PRO A 42 -21.40 28.86 -7.89
N PRO A 43 -21.41 29.77 -6.91
CA PRO A 43 -21.29 31.20 -7.16
C PRO A 43 -20.05 31.52 -8.01
N ARG A 44 -20.13 32.54 -8.87
CA ARG A 44 -18.93 33.05 -9.57
C ARG A 44 -17.88 33.44 -8.53
N HIS A 45 -16.61 33.11 -8.82
CA HIS A 45 -15.47 33.32 -7.93
C HIS A 45 -15.50 32.50 -6.62
N PHE A 46 -16.27 31.41 -6.56
CA PHE A 46 -16.33 30.57 -5.36
C PHE A 46 -14.96 30.08 -4.91
N LEU A 47 -14.14 29.53 -5.81
CA LEU A 47 -12.78 29.08 -5.48
C LEU A 47 -11.91 30.23 -4.98
N GLN A 48 -11.86 31.34 -5.71
CA GLN A 48 -11.07 32.52 -5.33
C GLN A 48 -11.44 33.05 -3.93
N LYS A 49 -12.69 32.89 -3.49
CA LYS A 49 -13.15 33.38 -2.18
C LYS A 49 -12.90 32.39 -1.04
N ASN A 50 -13.11 31.08 -1.29
CA ASN A 50 -13.13 30.08 -0.21
C ASN A 50 -11.88 29.20 -0.17
N LEU A 51 -11.18 29.06 -1.30
CA LEU A 51 -9.90 28.34 -1.41
C LEU A 51 -8.91 29.20 -2.23
N PRO A 52 -8.55 30.41 -1.76
CA PRO A 52 -7.72 31.35 -2.50
C PRO A 52 -6.33 30.81 -2.84
N HIS A 53 -5.72 29.97 -2.00
CA HIS A 53 -4.43 29.35 -2.31
C HIS A 53 -4.59 28.27 -3.38
N ALA A 54 -5.56 27.37 -3.27
CA ALA A 54 -5.86 26.40 -4.34
C ALA A 54 -6.20 27.08 -5.67
N TYR A 55 -6.95 28.20 -5.62
CA TYR A 55 -7.27 29.00 -6.80
C TYR A 55 -6.04 29.49 -7.56
N LYS A 56 -5.00 29.98 -6.86
CA LYS A 56 -3.74 30.43 -7.50
C LYS A 56 -3.10 29.33 -8.35
N TYR A 57 -3.19 28.07 -7.94
CA TYR A 57 -2.60 26.95 -8.65
C TYR A 57 -3.46 26.49 -9.84
N VAL A 58 -4.78 26.69 -9.79
CA VAL A 58 -5.69 26.25 -10.86
C VAL A 58 -6.16 27.37 -11.79
N GLU A 59 -5.82 28.64 -11.54
CA GLU A 59 -6.34 29.78 -12.31
C GLU A 59 -6.01 29.73 -13.81
N HIS A 60 -4.87 29.10 -14.14
CA HIS A 60 -4.40 28.90 -15.52
C HIS A 60 -4.70 27.49 -16.07
N ALA A 61 -5.26 26.61 -15.24
CA ALA A 61 -5.66 25.27 -15.68
C ALA A 61 -6.89 25.33 -16.62
N PRO A 62 -7.17 24.27 -17.40
CA PRO A 62 -8.37 24.22 -18.23
C PRO A 62 -9.66 24.49 -17.45
N ALA A 63 -10.61 25.19 -18.07
CA ALA A 63 -11.88 25.57 -17.43
C ALA A 63 -12.66 24.35 -16.89
N VAL A 64 -12.46 23.17 -17.49
CA VAL A 64 -13.04 21.90 -17.02
C VAL A 64 -12.55 21.58 -15.60
N LEU A 65 -11.25 21.67 -15.33
CA LEU A 65 -10.69 21.41 -14.00
C LEU A 65 -11.12 22.49 -12.99
N GLN A 66 -11.11 23.76 -13.38
CA GLN A 66 -11.58 24.85 -12.52
C GLN A 66 -13.04 24.64 -12.09
N ASN A 67 -13.91 24.25 -13.02
CA ASN A 67 -15.31 23.96 -12.74
C ASN A 67 -15.48 22.69 -11.89
N LEU A 68 -14.72 21.63 -12.17
CA LEU A 68 -14.72 20.40 -11.39
C LEU A 68 -14.39 20.68 -9.92
N LEU A 69 -13.27 21.37 -9.67
CA LEU A 69 -12.85 21.71 -8.31
C LEU A 69 -13.84 22.65 -7.63
N ALA A 70 -14.36 23.67 -8.34
CA ALA A 70 -15.34 24.60 -7.78
C ALA A 70 -16.64 23.90 -7.37
N ASN A 71 -17.16 23.01 -8.22
CA ASN A 71 -18.37 22.24 -7.96
C ASN A 71 -18.17 21.30 -6.78
N TYR A 72 -17.05 20.58 -6.77
CA TYR A 72 -16.70 19.66 -5.69
C TYR A 72 -16.58 20.39 -4.35
N ALA A 73 -15.75 21.44 -4.27
CA ALA A 73 -15.54 22.22 -3.07
C ALA A 73 -16.84 22.85 -2.55
N TYR A 74 -17.71 23.34 -3.44
CA TYR A 74 -19.01 23.88 -3.07
C TYR A 74 -19.91 22.84 -2.39
N ARG A 75 -19.92 21.60 -2.90
CA ARG A 75 -20.68 20.50 -2.31
C ARG A 75 -20.14 20.07 -0.96
N VAL A 76 -18.82 20.02 -0.79
CA VAL A 76 -18.18 19.67 0.50
C VAL A 76 -18.44 20.76 1.54
N LEU A 77 -18.13 22.02 1.23
CA LEU A 77 -18.28 23.14 2.17
C LEU A 77 -19.76 23.48 2.45
N GLY A 78 -20.67 23.12 1.54
CA GLY A 78 -22.12 23.26 1.69
C GLY A 78 -22.84 21.98 2.13
N ALA A 79 -22.11 20.94 2.57
CA ALA A 79 -22.64 19.60 2.76
C ALA A 79 -23.82 19.52 3.74
N ASP A 80 -23.88 20.42 4.72
CA ASP A 80 -25.00 20.47 5.67
C ASP A 80 -26.35 20.61 4.99
N SER A 81 -26.43 21.45 3.96
CA SER A 81 -27.63 21.69 3.16
C SER A 81 -27.74 20.85 1.90
N LEU A 82 -26.61 20.42 1.33
CA LEU A 82 -26.55 19.82 -0.01
C LEU A 82 -26.48 18.29 0.00
N ILE A 83 -26.06 17.68 1.10
CA ILE A 83 -25.92 16.23 1.23
C ILE A 83 -26.92 15.72 2.27
N THR A 84 -27.90 14.95 1.77
CA THR A 84 -29.05 14.48 2.55
C THR A 84 -29.22 12.97 2.53
N SER A 85 -28.44 12.26 1.70
CA SER A 85 -28.51 10.81 1.55
C SER A 85 -27.13 10.17 1.46
N GLU A 86 -27.07 8.87 1.77
CA GLU A 86 -25.87 8.03 1.59
C GLU A 86 -25.33 8.09 0.16
N LYS A 87 -26.21 8.00 -0.84
CA LYS A 87 -25.80 8.00 -2.26
C LYS A 87 -25.14 9.30 -2.69
N GLU A 88 -25.62 10.44 -2.20
CA GLU A 88 -24.99 11.74 -2.47
C GLU A 88 -23.61 11.84 -1.84
N LEU A 89 -23.45 11.26 -0.64
CA LEU A 89 -22.20 11.19 0.08
C LEU A 89 -21.22 10.27 -0.66
N GLU A 90 -21.62 9.04 -0.99
CA GLU A 90 -20.82 8.09 -1.78
C GLU A 90 -20.35 8.71 -3.10
N ASN A 91 -21.25 9.34 -3.85
CA ASN A 91 -20.89 10.02 -5.10
C ASN A 91 -19.88 11.16 -4.89
N LEU A 92 -19.92 11.85 -3.75
CA LEU A 92 -18.97 12.91 -3.43
C LEU A 92 -17.57 12.34 -3.16
N PHE A 93 -17.47 11.24 -2.41
CA PHE A 93 -16.21 10.53 -2.16
C PHE A 93 -15.64 9.92 -3.45
N LEU A 94 -16.47 9.26 -4.26
CA LEU A 94 -16.06 8.71 -5.55
C LEU A 94 -15.59 9.80 -6.53
N GLN A 95 -16.24 10.97 -6.54
CA GLN A 95 -15.80 12.11 -7.36
C GLN A 95 -14.42 12.62 -6.91
N ARG A 96 -14.16 12.67 -5.60
CA ARG A 96 -12.85 13.05 -5.07
C ARG A 96 -11.75 12.13 -5.60
N GLU A 97 -11.95 10.82 -5.45
CA GLU A 97 -10.95 9.78 -5.73
C GLU A 97 -10.72 9.57 -7.23
N ASN A 98 -11.78 9.56 -8.03
CA ASN A 98 -11.70 9.18 -9.45
C ASN A 98 -11.57 10.39 -10.40
N GLU A 99 -11.91 11.59 -9.94
CA GLU A 99 -11.92 12.79 -10.79
C GLU A 99 -11.06 13.91 -10.21
N VAL A 100 -11.35 14.39 -9.00
CA VAL A 100 -10.72 15.62 -8.48
C VAL A 100 -9.23 15.43 -8.22
N ILE A 101 -8.85 14.40 -7.46
CA ILE A 101 -7.44 14.12 -7.13
C ILE A 101 -6.64 13.83 -8.41
N PRO A 102 -7.04 12.89 -9.30
CA PRO A 102 -6.27 12.60 -10.50
C PRO A 102 -6.11 13.80 -11.45
N GLN A 103 -7.16 14.61 -11.60
CA GLN A 103 -7.12 15.77 -12.50
C GLN A 103 -6.29 16.92 -11.93
N LEU A 104 -6.30 17.11 -10.60
CA LEU A 104 -5.38 18.05 -9.95
C LEU A 104 -3.94 17.59 -10.14
N GLU A 105 -3.65 16.32 -9.90
CA GLU A 105 -2.31 15.77 -10.08
C GLU A 105 -1.79 15.97 -11.50
N GLU A 106 -2.50 15.41 -12.48
CA GLU A 106 -2.05 15.37 -13.87
C GLU A 106 -1.92 16.76 -14.50
N GLN A 107 -2.82 17.69 -14.16
CA GLN A 107 -2.89 18.98 -14.86
C GLN A 107 -2.27 20.15 -14.08
N VAL A 108 -1.94 19.97 -12.81
CA VAL A 108 -1.44 21.07 -11.96
C VAL A 108 -0.15 20.66 -11.27
N PHE A 109 -0.18 19.62 -10.44
CA PHE A 109 0.96 19.28 -9.58
C PHE A 109 2.10 18.64 -10.38
N ASP A 110 1.82 17.66 -11.23
CA ASP A 110 2.82 17.00 -12.09
C ASP A 110 3.54 18.02 -13.00
N PRO A 111 2.86 18.91 -13.74
CA PRO A 111 3.53 19.95 -14.52
C PRO A 111 4.41 20.87 -13.68
N LEU A 112 3.94 21.31 -12.51
CA LEU A 112 4.70 22.21 -11.64
C LEU A 112 5.98 21.54 -11.13
N LEU A 113 5.91 20.28 -10.72
CA LEU A 113 7.06 19.52 -10.23
C LEU A 113 8.07 19.20 -11.34
N ASN A 114 7.60 19.06 -12.59
CA ASN A 114 8.47 18.93 -13.75
C ASN A 114 9.25 20.22 -14.06
N GLU A 115 8.68 21.38 -13.76
CA GLU A 115 9.36 22.68 -13.90
C GLU A 115 10.31 22.97 -12.74
N ASP A 116 9.86 22.72 -11.51
CA ASP A 116 10.61 22.91 -10.28
C ASP A 116 10.22 21.86 -9.22
N PRO A 117 11.08 20.87 -8.93
CA PRO A 117 10.81 19.82 -7.93
C PRO A 117 10.59 20.34 -6.50
N ASP A 118 11.02 21.56 -6.20
CA ASP A 118 10.92 22.16 -4.86
C ASP A 118 9.74 23.16 -4.74
N VAL A 119 8.95 23.34 -5.81
CA VAL A 119 7.86 24.34 -5.88
C VAL A 119 6.75 24.13 -4.83
N LEU A 120 6.62 22.90 -4.33
CA LEU A 120 5.66 22.52 -3.29
C LEU A 120 6.26 22.42 -1.87
N GLN A 121 7.51 22.89 -1.69
CA GLN A 121 8.25 22.83 -0.43
C GLN A 121 8.44 24.24 0.16
N ASN A 122 7.38 25.04 0.21
CA ASN A 122 7.42 26.40 0.76
C ASN A 122 6.19 26.73 1.63
N GLU A 123 6.20 27.92 2.24
CA GLU A 123 5.11 28.36 3.13
C GLU A 123 3.76 28.49 2.40
N GLU A 124 3.75 28.93 1.13
CA GLU A 124 2.52 28.99 0.33
C GLU A 124 1.91 27.61 0.12
N SER A 125 2.74 26.58 -0.04
CA SER A 125 2.29 25.18 -0.14
C SER A 125 1.60 24.71 1.14
N ASN A 126 2.04 25.15 2.33
CA ASN A 126 1.35 24.82 3.58
C ASN A 126 -0.07 25.38 3.61
N TYR A 127 -0.28 26.62 3.14
CA TYR A 127 -1.62 27.20 3.04
C TYR A 127 -2.47 26.46 2.00
N LEU A 128 -1.90 26.09 0.85
CA LEU A 128 -2.57 25.27 -0.16
C LEU A 128 -3.05 23.93 0.42
N PHE A 129 -2.18 23.17 1.08
CA PHE A 129 -2.56 21.85 1.60
C PHE A 129 -3.51 21.93 2.79
N ASN A 130 -3.48 23.03 3.56
CA ASN A 130 -4.50 23.29 4.57
C ASN A 130 -5.89 23.52 3.94
N GLU A 131 -5.98 24.31 2.87
CA GLU A 131 -7.22 24.51 2.13
C GLU A 131 -7.75 23.22 1.48
N LEU A 132 -6.86 22.47 0.81
CA LEU A 132 -7.24 21.17 0.23
C LEU A 132 -7.76 20.20 1.29
N LYS A 133 -7.21 20.25 2.51
CA LYS A 133 -7.65 19.40 3.62
C LYS A 133 -9.09 19.70 4.05
N GLU A 134 -9.54 20.95 3.95
CA GLU A 134 -10.93 21.32 4.25
C GLU A 134 -11.93 20.65 3.30
N ILE A 135 -11.49 20.32 2.09
CA ILE A 135 -12.28 19.58 1.10
C ILE A 135 -11.87 18.11 1.00
N GLY A 136 -11.21 17.57 2.03
CA GLY A 136 -10.91 16.15 2.12
C GLY A 136 -9.77 15.65 1.24
N ILE A 137 -8.83 16.52 0.84
CA ILE A 137 -7.64 16.18 0.05
C ILE A 137 -6.40 16.59 0.84
N LYS A 138 -5.36 15.74 0.91
CA LYS A 138 -4.08 16.10 1.53
C LYS A 138 -2.91 15.85 0.59
N GLY A 139 -1.83 16.60 0.78
CA GLY A 139 -0.53 16.25 0.20
C GLY A 139 0.11 15.11 0.97
N ILE A 140 0.72 14.20 0.26
CA ILE A 140 1.56 13.11 0.73
C ILE A 140 3.00 13.51 0.47
N PHE A 141 3.83 13.42 1.51
CA PHE A 141 5.23 13.83 1.45
C PHE A 141 6.14 12.70 1.92
N ALA A 142 7.25 12.50 1.24
CA ALA A 142 8.31 11.57 1.61
C ALA A 142 9.66 12.28 1.51
N GLU A 143 10.52 12.09 2.51
CA GLU A 143 11.84 12.76 2.58
C GLU A 143 11.78 14.30 2.42
N GLY A 144 10.67 14.92 2.86
CA GLY A 144 10.42 16.36 2.71
C GLY A 144 9.99 16.78 1.30
N MET A 145 9.91 15.85 0.34
CA MET A 145 9.43 16.07 -1.01
C MET A 145 7.96 15.71 -1.14
N TYR A 146 7.22 16.48 -1.93
CA TYR A 146 5.87 16.10 -2.34
C TYR A 146 5.93 14.83 -3.20
N VAL A 147 5.02 13.89 -2.93
CA VAL A 147 4.91 12.63 -3.65
C VAL A 147 3.61 12.56 -4.45
N ALA A 148 2.49 12.85 -3.79
CA ALA A 148 1.17 12.75 -4.38
C ALA A 148 0.11 13.50 -3.53
N LEU A 149 -1.11 13.60 -4.04
CA LEU A 149 -2.34 13.89 -3.33
C LEU A 149 -2.98 12.58 -2.89
N GLY A 150 -3.73 12.66 -1.79
CA GLY A 150 -4.63 11.59 -1.43
C GLY A 150 -5.74 12.04 -0.51
N GLU A 151 -6.46 11.06 0.04
CA GLU A 151 -7.65 11.27 0.83
C GLU A 151 -7.33 11.83 2.22
N ALA A 152 -8.06 12.86 2.63
CA ALA A 152 -8.12 13.32 4.01
C ALA A 152 -9.52 13.07 4.62
N PRO A 153 -9.63 12.94 5.95
CA PRO A 153 -10.91 12.93 6.63
C PRO A 153 -11.74 14.17 6.32
N MET A 154 -13.01 13.98 5.96
CA MET A 154 -13.98 15.04 5.76
C MET A 154 -15.39 14.55 6.10
N LEU A 155 -16.28 15.48 6.46
CA LEU A 155 -17.71 15.21 6.64
C LEU A 155 -18.03 14.08 7.65
N GLU A 156 -17.19 13.88 8.67
CA GLU A 156 -17.31 12.76 9.62
C GLU A 156 -18.71 12.66 10.28
N ALA A 157 -19.29 13.80 10.66
CA ALA A 157 -20.63 13.84 11.24
C ALA A 157 -21.72 13.38 10.24
N LYS A 158 -21.57 13.73 8.96
CA LYS A 158 -22.50 13.29 7.90
C LYS A 158 -22.30 11.82 7.55
N LEU A 159 -21.06 11.33 7.56
CA LEU A 159 -20.75 9.91 7.43
C LEU A 159 -21.45 9.11 8.52
N GLN A 160 -21.30 9.52 9.80
CA GLN A 160 -21.97 8.86 10.92
C GLN A 160 -23.50 8.91 10.84
N ALA A 161 -24.06 10.00 10.30
CA ALA A 161 -25.51 10.19 10.24
C ALA A 161 -26.17 9.49 9.04
N LEU A 162 -25.48 9.38 7.90
CA LEU A 162 -26.09 8.99 6.62
C LEU A 162 -25.55 7.67 6.06
N ALA A 163 -24.29 7.30 6.34
CA ALA A 163 -23.66 6.14 5.73
C ALA A 163 -23.89 4.86 6.55
N ALA A 164 -24.25 3.79 5.85
CA ALA A 164 -24.18 2.43 6.36
C ALA A 164 -22.71 2.06 6.64
N GLU A 165 -22.54 1.16 7.61
CA GLU A 165 -21.24 0.69 8.08
C GLU A 165 -20.25 0.32 6.96
N PRO A 166 -20.63 -0.40 5.88
CA PRO A 166 -19.67 -0.78 4.84
C PRO A 166 -19.04 0.40 4.09
N LEU A 167 -19.83 1.45 3.83
CA LEU A 167 -19.33 2.66 3.16
C LEU A 167 -18.39 3.43 4.09
N ARG A 168 -18.75 3.53 5.38
CA ARG A 168 -17.91 4.17 6.40
C ARG A 168 -16.56 3.45 6.53
N LEU A 169 -16.57 2.11 6.62
CA LEU A 169 -15.35 1.31 6.65
C LEU A 169 -14.48 1.49 5.40
N LYS A 170 -15.09 1.54 4.21
CA LYS A 170 -14.36 1.80 2.94
C LYS A 170 -13.64 3.15 2.97
N ILE A 171 -14.34 4.20 3.38
CA ILE A 171 -13.78 5.56 3.43
C ILE A 171 -12.69 5.68 4.49
N GLU A 172 -12.89 5.10 5.69
CA GLU A 172 -11.88 5.07 6.74
C GLU A 172 -10.65 4.24 6.32
N PHE A 173 -10.86 3.17 5.54
CA PHE A 173 -9.79 2.32 5.02
C PHE A 173 -8.91 3.10 4.02
N GLU A 174 -9.50 3.79 3.07
CA GLU A 174 -8.75 4.57 2.08
C GLU A 174 -7.95 5.69 2.73
N GLN A 175 -8.53 6.40 3.69
CA GLN A 175 -7.80 7.40 4.47
C GLN A 175 -6.60 6.80 5.21
N ALA A 176 -6.77 5.61 5.80
CA ALA A 176 -5.68 4.91 6.46
C ALA A 176 -4.59 4.48 5.47
N GLN A 177 -4.95 4.13 4.23
CA GLN A 177 -3.97 3.88 3.17
C GLN A 177 -3.21 5.15 2.80
N THR A 178 -3.91 6.29 2.70
CA THR A 178 -3.23 7.55 2.43
C THR A 178 -2.27 7.94 3.54
N ASP A 179 -2.58 7.60 4.79
CA ASP A 179 -1.69 7.82 5.94
C ASP A 179 -0.44 6.92 5.87
N ALA A 180 -0.54 5.73 5.26
CA ALA A 180 0.56 4.76 5.14
C ALA A 180 1.62 5.10 4.07
N ILE A 181 1.35 6.03 3.14
CA ILE A 181 2.25 6.28 1.99
C ILE A 181 3.35 7.32 2.30
N GLY A 182 3.15 8.16 3.33
CA GLY A 182 4.08 9.26 3.66
C GLY A 182 5.27 8.85 4.52
N GLY A 183 6.26 9.74 4.64
CA GLY A 183 7.39 9.59 5.58
C GLY A 183 8.75 9.41 4.90
N GLU A 184 9.83 9.49 5.68
CA GLU A 184 11.20 9.26 5.18
C GLU A 184 11.42 7.77 4.82
N TYR A 185 10.87 6.86 5.62
CA TYR A 185 10.86 5.43 5.37
C TYR A 185 9.42 4.92 5.44
N PRO A 186 8.82 4.47 4.32
CA PRO A 186 7.40 4.14 4.26
C PRO A 186 6.95 3.07 5.25
N PHE A 187 7.84 2.17 5.70
CA PHE A 187 7.47 1.05 6.57
C PHE A 187 8.02 1.15 8.00
N LEU A 188 8.63 2.28 8.38
CA LEU A 188 9.03 2.53 9.77
C LEU A 188 7.84 2.93 10.65
N ASP A 189 6.86 3.64 10.10
CA ASP A 189 5.59 3.97 10.75
C ASP A 189 4.44 3.19 10.09
N LEU A 190 3.98 2.14 10.76
CA LEU A 190 2.99 1.19 10.29
C LEU A 190 1.58 1.49 10.82
N ASP A 191 1.34 2.63 11.47
CA ASP A 191 0.01 2.94 12.03
C ASP A 191 -1.08 2.96 10.93
N GLY A 192 -0.75 3.43 9.73
CA GLY A 192 -1.63 3.41 8.55
C GLY A 192 -1.95 1.99 8.07
N GLU A 193 -0.95 1.13 7.91
CA GLU A 193 -1.11 -0.28 7.53
C GLU A 193 -1.88 -1.07 8.57
N ILE A 194 -1.56 -0.89 9.86
CA ILE A 194 -2.24 -1.53 10.98
C ILE A 194 -3.73 -1.18 10.95
N LYS A 195 -4.07 0.11 10.80
CA LYS A 195 -5.45 0.57 10.72
C LYS A 195 -6.15 0.02 9.47
N SER A 196 -5.47 0.01 8.33
CA SER A 196 -5.98 -0.55 7.07
C SER A 196 -6.29 -2.04 7.20
N VAL A 197 -5.42 -2.84 7.83
CA VAL A 197 -5.68 -4.27 8.05
C VAL A 197 -6.92 -4.49 8.92
N VAL A 198 -7.10 -3.71 9.98
CA VAL A 198 -8.27 -3.85 10.87
C VAL A 198 -9.58 -3.46 10.18
N LEU A 199 -9.58 -2.39 9.39
CA LEU A 199 -10.76 -1.93 8.65
C LEU A 199 -11.09 -2.85 7.48
N GLY A 200 -10.07 -3.28 6.74
CA GLY A 200 -10.18 -4.21 5.63
C GLY A 200 -10.67 -5.58 6.09
N GLU A 201 -10.19 -6.09 7.23
CA GLU A 201 -10.72 -7.33 7.82
C GLU A 201 -12.22 -7.22 8.11
N GLN A 202 -12.67 -6.13 8.72
CA GLN A 202 -14.10 -5.93 9.00
C GLN A 202 -14.91 -5.89 7.70
N LEU A 203 -14.45 -5.12 6.70
CA LEU A 203 -15.14 -4.96 5.44
C LEU A 203 -15.21 -6.29 4.64
N LEU A 204 -14.10 -7.00 4.51
CA LEU A 204 -14.01 -8.24 3.74
C LEU A 204 -14.78 -9.39 4.39
N PHE A 205 -14.79 -9.51 5.72
CA PHE A 205 -15.37 -10.69 6.38
C PHE A 205 -16.77 -10.46 6.94
N GLN A 206 -17.12 -9.25 7.37
CA GLN A 206 -18.48 -8.93 7.83
C GLN A 206 -19.39 -8.51 6.69
N TYR A 207 -18.83 -7.90 5.63
CA TYR A 207 -19.58 -7.39 4.47
C TYR A 207 -19.05 -7.91 3.11
N PRO A 208 -18.77 -9.22 2.94
CA PRO A 208 -18.08 -9.79 1.77
C PRO A 208 -18.82 -9.61 0.43
N LYS A 209 -20.12 -9.33 0.47
CA LYS A 209 -20.97 -9.21 -0.72
C LYS A 209 -21.07 -7.78 -1.27
N THR A 210 -20.47 -6.81 -0.59
CA THR A 210 -20.49 -5.41 -1.02
C THR A 210 -19.47 -5.18 -2.14
N ALA A 211 -19.72 -4.20 -3.01
CA ALA A 211 -18.73 -3.79 -4.01
C ALA A 211 -17.45 -3.24 -3.34
N TYR A 212 -17.59 -2.61 -2.18
CA TYR A 212 -16.48 -2.03 -1.41
C TYR A 212 -15.48 -3.08 -0.95
N ALA A 213 -15.94 -4.25 -0.47
CA ALA A 213 -15.04 -5.33 -0.07
C ALA A 213 -14.12 -5.77 -1.23
N LYS A 214 -14.65 -5.81 -2.45
CA LYS A 214 -13.87 -6.12 -3.66
C LYS A 214 -12.90 -4.99 -4.02
N GLN A 215 -13.31 -3.73 -3.87
CA GLN A 215 -12.48 -2.57 -4.21
C GLN A 215 -11.25 -2.49 -3.31
N VAL A 216 -11.39 -2.77 -2.01
CA VAL A 216 -10.26 -2.66 -1.07
C VAL A 216 -9.41 -3.91 -0.96
N GLU A 217 -9.81 -5.05 -1.57
CA GLU A 217 -9.18 -6.35 -1.31
C GLU A 217 -7.68 -6.34 -1.61
N SER A 218 -7.25 -5.88 -2.78
CA SER A 218 -5.84 -5.85 -3.16
C SER A 218 -5.00 -5.02 -2.19
N SER A 219 -5.49 -3.83 -1.89
CA SER A 219 -4.92 -2.89 -0.94
C SER A 219 -4.81 -3.47 0.48
N PHE A 220 -5.86 -4.14 0.95
CA PHE A 220 -5.87 -4.82 2.24
C PHE A 220 -4.83 -5.94 2.29
N ARG A 221 -4.73 -6.73 1.21
CA ARG A 221 -3.75 -7.82 1.09
C ARG A 221 -2.32 -7.28 1.14
N PHE A 222 -2.04 -6.17 0.46
CA PHE A 222 -0.75 -5.49 0.53
C PHE A 222 -0.41 -5.05 1.96
N CYS A 223 -1.29 -4.32 2.65
CA CYS A 223 -1.04 -3.92 4.04
C CYS A 223 -0.86 -5.13 4.97
N LEU A 224 -1.63 -6.21 4.77
CA LEU A 224 -1.45 -7.44 5.53
C LEU A 224 -0.09 -8.08 5.27
N GLN A 225 0.38 -8.06 4.02
CA GLN A 225 1.71 -8.56 3.65
C GLN A 225 2.80 -7.73 4.33
N THR A 226 2.69 -6.40 4.38
CA THR A 226 3.65 -5.54 5.10
C THR A 226 3.81 -5.95 6.57
N LEU A 227 2.74 -6.38 7.23
CA LEU A 227 2.78 -6.82 8.64
C LEU A 227 3.22 -8.28 8.82
N THR A 228 3.27 -9.09 7.76
CA THR A 228 3.48 -10.55 7.85
C THR A 228 4.76 -11.01 7.17
N ASP A 229 5.10 -10.45 6.02
CA ASP A 229 6.29 -10.77 5.23
C ASP A 229 7.52 -10.02 5.75
N VAL A 230 8.00 -10.42 6.94
CA VAL A 230 9.07 -9.72 7.65
C VAL A 230 10.21 -10.66 8.04
N HIS A 231 11.43 -10.16 7.91
CA HIS A 231 12.64 -10.83 8.38
C HIS A 231 13.58 -9.89 9.11
N ALA A 232 14.43 -10.49 9.94
CA ALA A 232 15.59 -9.82 10.47
C ALA A 232 16.75 -9.90 9.47
N LEU A 233 17.47 -8.79 9.34
CA LEU A 233 18.72 -8.71 8.59
C LEU A 233 19.84 -8.36 9.56
N SER A 234 20.79 -9.28 9.73
CA SER A 234 21.99 -9.01 10.53
C SER A 234 23.15 -8.70 9.61
N GLY A 235 23.83 -7.59 9.85
CA GLY A 235 25.01 -7.18 9.09
C GLY A 235 26.14 -6.71 9.99
N LYS A 236 27.01 -5.86 9.43
CA LYS A 236 28.20 -5.38 10.13
C LYS A 236 27.92 -4.44 11.31
N TYR A 237 26.79 -3.72 11.31
CA TYR A 237 26.60 -2.59 12.22
C TYR A 237 25.37 -2.66 13.14
N ASP A 238 24.33 -3.46 12.88
CA ASP A 238 23.30 -3.88 13.85
C ASP A 238 22.30 -4.87 13.18
N ARG A 239 21.38 -5.44 13.96
CA ARG A 239 20.24 -6.26 13.47
C ARG A 239 19.05 -5.35 13.17
N GLY A 240 18.74 -5.18 11.88
CA GLY A 240 17.53 -4.49 11.41
C GLY A 240 16.39 -5.47 11.08
N TYR A 241 15.23 -4.91 10.74
CA TYR A 241 14.08 -5.66 10.24
C TYR A 241 13.62 -5.06 8.92
N LEU A 242 13.28 -5.92 7.97
CA LEU A 242 12.80 -5.52 6.66
C LEU A 242 11.48 -6.24 6.38
N THR A 243 10.61 -5.55 5.65
CA THR A 243 9.44 -6.14 5.01
C THR A 243 9.77 -6.56 3.57
N HIS A 244 8.95 -7.43 3.00
CA HIS A 244 9.00 -7.94 1.63
C HIS A 244 10.13 -8.93 1.33
N ALA A 245 9.75 -10.21 1.27
CA ALA A 245 10.52 -11.32 0.69
C ALA A 245 11.99 -11.34 1.15
N LEU A 246 12.92 -11.55 0.22
CA LEU A 246 14.37 -11.62 0.50
C LEU A 246 15.06 -10.26 0.30
N SER A 247 14.38 -9.15 0.61
CA SER A 247 14.99 -7.83 0.54
C SER A 247 16.20 -7.75 1.47
N PHE A 248 17.26 -7.07 1.03
CA PHE A 248 18.45 -6.82 1.85
C PHE A 248 18.93 -5.37 1.76
N GLU A 249 18.14 -4.52 1.08
CA GLU A 249 18.31 -3.09 1.03
C GLU A 249 17.41 -2.46 2.10
N HIS A 250 17.99 -1.65 2.99
CA HIS A 250 17.24 -0.95 4.03
C HIS A 250 16.18 -0.01 3.45
N TYR A 251 16.52 0.74 2.41
CA TYR A 251 15.56 1.63 1.77
C TYR A 251 14.89 0.93 0.58
N PRO A 252 13.55 0.99 0.42
CA PRO A 252 12.55 1.57 1.34
C PRO A 252 12.05 0.58 2.40
N TYR A 253 12.57 -0.66 2.44
CA TYR A 253 11.95 -1.82 3.09
C TYR A 253 12.13 -1.94 4.61
N GLU A 254 12.93 -1.07 5.22
CA GLU A 254 13.18 -1.09 6.66
C GLU A 254 11.91 -0.83 7.46
N THR A 255 11.72 -1.64 8.50
CA THR A 255 10.53 -1.62 9.35
C THR A 255 10.86 -1.80 10.83
N ASP A 256 9.92 -1.43 11.70
CA ASP A 256 10.04 -1.61 13.14
C ASP A 256 9.20 -2.80 13.64
N ILE A 257 9.91 -3.86 14.05
CA ILE A 257 9.30 -5.06 14.63
C ILE A 257 8.45 -4.76 15.87
N ALA A 258 8.73 -3.68 16.60
CA ALA A 258 7.96 -3.28 17.76
C ALA A 258 6.54 -2.85 17.37
N GLN A 259 6.37 -2.16 16.25
CA GLN A 259 5.05 -1.78 15.75
C GLN A 259 4.24 -2.99 15.28
N ILE A 260 4.89 -3.94 14.62
CA ILE A 260 4.26 -5.21 14.23
C ILE A 260 3.78 -5.98 15.47
N LYS A 261 4.61 -6.04 16.53
CA LYS A 261 4.22 -6.66 17.82
C LYS A 261 3.03 -5.95 18.47
N GLN A 262 2.90 -4.64 18.30
CA GLN A 262 1.76 -3.89 18.84
C GLN A 262 0.44 -4.28 18.18
N PHE A 263 0.43 -4.78 16.93
CA PHE A 263 -0.81 -5.19 16.27
C PHE A 263 -1.61 -6.19 17.12
N ALA A 264 -0.97 -7.29 17.54
CA ALA A 264 -1.62 -8.34 18.32
C ALA A 264 -2.04 -7.86 19.72
N GLN A 265 -1.39 -6.83 20.26
CA GLN A 265 -1.73 -6.22 21.55
C GLN A 265 -2.91 -5.25 21.43
N LYS A 266 -2.94 -4.41 20.39
CA LYS A 266 -4.01 -3.43 20.13
C LYS A 266 -5.28 -4.11 19.62
N TYR A 267 -5.16 -5.18 18.83
CA TYR A 267 -6.28 -5.87 18.15
C TYR A 267 -6.29 -7.38 18.39
N PRO A 268 -6.37 -7.85 19.66
CA PRO A 268 -6.33 -9.29 19.98
C PRO A 268 -7.49 -10.10 19.37
N GLN A 269 -8.58 -9.44 18.98
CA GLN A 269 -9.74 -10.03 18.33
C GLN A 269 -9.58 -10.24 16.81
N SER A 270 -8.56 -9.65 16.18
CA SER A 270 -8.32 -9.84 14.74
C SER A 270 -7.98 -11.29 14.45
N ARG A 271 -8.47 -11.84 13.33
CA ARG A 271 -8.06 -13.20 12.89
C ARG A 271 -6.56 -13.31 12.64
N TYR A 272 -5.91 -12.18 12.33
CA TYR A 272 -4.50 -12.14 11.97
C TYR A 272 -3.59 -11.97 13.19
N ALA A 273 -4.12 -11.59 14.35
CA ALA A 273 -3.34 -11.32 15.55
C ALA A 273 -2.43 -12.49 15.94
N GLY A 274 -2.97 -13.72 15.91
CA GLY A 274 -2.20 -14.93 16.25
C GLY A 274 -1.07 -15.24 15.27
N ALA A 275 -1.28 -15.04 13.97
CA ALA A 275 -0.26 -15.24 12.95
C ALA A 275 0.83 -14.16 13.03
N ILE A 276 0.43 -12.88 13.09
CA ILE A 276 1.33 -11.73 13.19
C ILE A 276 2.19 -11.82 14.47
N SER A 277 1.62 -12.22 15.62
CA SER A 277 2.41 -12.40 16.85
C SER A 277 3.51 -13.45 16.67
N LYS A 278 3.19 -14.62 16.08
CA LYS A 278 4.17 -15.68 15.83
C LYS A 278 5.27 -15.26 14.86
N ILE A 279 4.91 -14.51 13.83
CA ILE A 279 5.86 -13.93 12.88
C ILE A 279 6.79 -12.97 13.61
N ALA A 280 6.24 -12.05 14.40
CA ALA A 280 7.05 -11.04 15.07
C ALA A 280 7.92 -11.59 16.23
N GLU A 281 7.51 -12.69 16.84
CA GLU A 281 8.28 -13.42 17.86
C GLU A 281 9.42 -14.24 17.26
N ASN A 282 9.20 -14.83 16.08
CA ASN A 282 10.17 -15.66 15.37
C ASN A 282 10.15 -15.35 13.87
N PRO A 283 10.69 -14.19 13.45
CA PRO A 283 10.73 -13.80 12.05
C PRO A 283 11.75 -14.66 11.29
N SER A 284 11.65 -14.66 9.97
CA SER A 284 12.72 -15.20 9.14
C SER A 284 14.01 -14.39 9.35
N GLU A 285 15.16 -14.94 8.96
CA GLU A 285 16.46 -14.32 9.19
C GLU A 285 17.37 -14.41 7.95
N MET A 286 18.07 -13.31 7.68
CA MET A 286 19.14 -13.20 6.70
C MET A 286 20.38 -12.58 7.34
N GLU A 287 21.53 -12.88 6.76
CA GLU A 287 22.82 -12.34 7.17
C GLU A 287 23.55 -11.76 5.96
N LEU A 288 24.25 -10.66 6.19
CA LEU A 288 25.15 -10.04 5.22
C LEU A 288 26.61 -10.30 5.61
N ASP A 289 27.44 -10.57 4.61
CA ASP A 289 28.90 -10.42 4.72
C ASP A 289 29.32 -9.15 4.00
N ALA A 290 29.80 -8.17 4.77
CA ALA A 290 29.90 -6.76 4.39
C ALA A 290 28.54 -6.22 3.90
N ASP A 291 28.28 -6.29 2.60
CA ASP A 291 27.06 -5.81 1.94
C ASP A 291 26.45 -6.88 1.01
N ALA A 292 26.99 -8.10 1.00
CA ALA A 292 26.52 -9.20 0.16
C ALA A 292 25.69 -10.20 0.98
N PRO A 293 24.49 -10.60 0.53
CA PRO A 293 23.69 -11.56 1.26
C PRO A 293 24.32 -12.95 1.24
N LEU A 294 24.41 -13.57 2.42
CA LEU A 294 24.84 -14.97 2.55
C LEU A 294 23.75 -15.92 2.01
N PRO A 295 24.12 -17.17 1.67
CA PRO A 295 23.14 -18.18 1.30
C PRO A 295 22.08 -18.40 2.38
N VAL A 296 20.84 -18.62 1.94
CA VAL A 296 19.68 -18.75 2.80
C VAL A 296 19.05 -20.14 2.64
N TYR A 297 18.55 -20.71 3.72
CA TYR A 297 17.87 -22.00 3.77
C TYR A 297 16.37 -21.77 3.95
N LEU A 298 15.60 -21.97 2.88
CA LEU A 298 14.15 -21.82 2.85
C LEU A 298 13.46 -23.09 3.35
N VAL A 299 12.40 -22.95 4.15
CA VAL A 299 11.43 -24.03 4.41
C VAL A 299 10.27 -23.88 3.43
N VAL A 300 10.39 -24.52 2.27
CA VAL A 300 9.42 -24.42 1.16
C VAL A 300 8.27 -25.39 1.39
N ILE A 301 7.04 -24.88 1.43
CA ILE A 301 5.83 -25.70 1.64
C ILE A 301 5.13 -26.03 0.33
N ASN A 302 5.28 -25.19 -0.70
CA ASN A 302 4.72 -25.45 -2.02
C ASN A 302 5.45 -24.63 -3.10
N ARG A 303 5.32 -25.06 -4.35
CA ARG A 303 5.93 -24.42 -5.52
C ARG A 303 4.86 -24.18 -6.59
N PHE A 304 4.89 -22.99 -7.16
CA PHE A 304 3.96 -22.56 -8.19
C PHE A 304 4.72 -22.11 -9.42
N LYS A 305 4.11 -22.31 -10.59
CA LYS A 305 4.60 -21.66 -11.80
C LYS A 305 4.34 -20.16 -11.69
N PRO A 306 5.34 -19.31 -11.96
CA PRO A 306 5.11 -17.89 -12.06
C PRO A 306 4.19 -17.59 -13.23
N GLU A 307 3.42 -16.51 -13.10
CA GLU A 307 2.57 -16.00 -14.16
C GLU A 307 3.26 -14.79 -14.81
N THR A 308 3.06 -14.61 -16.11
CA THR A 308 3.46 -13.38 -16.81
C THR A 308 2.19 -12.60 -17.17
N PRO A 309 1.71 -11.70 -16.29
CA PRO A 309 0.66 -10.78 -16.68
C PRO A 309 1.14 -9.85 -17.80
N ALA A 310 0.20 -9.16 -18.44
CA ALA A 310 0.48 -8.18 -19.48
C ALA A 310 1.39 -7.06 -18.93
N GLY A 311 2.71 -7.20 -19.06
CA GLY A 311 3.69 -6.33 -18.39
C GLY A 311 5.11 -6.90 -18.23
N ASN A 312 5.41 -8.11 -18.73
CA ASN A 312 6.73 -8.74 -18.79
C ASN A 312 7.43 -9.10 -17.46
N ALA A 313 6.95 -8.64 -16.30
CA ALA A 313 7.45 -9.09 -14.99
C ALA A 313 6.77 -10.40 -14.56
N LEU A 314 7.55 -11.33 -14.02
CA LEU A 314 7.03 -12.57 -13.44
C LEU A 314 6.38 -12.29 -12.09
N GLN A 315 5.18 -12.83 -11.87
CA GLN A 315 4.41 -12.65 -10.64
C GLN A 315 4.10 -13.99 -9.96
N CYS A 316 3.93 -13.94 -8.65
CA CYS A 316 3.66 -15.10 -7.81
C CYS A 316 2.21 -15.16 -7.31
N ALA A 317 1.25 -14.68 -8.12
CA ALA A 317 -0.16 -14.55 -7.76
C ALA A 317 -0.79 -15.82 -7.16
N ASN A 318 -0.48 -17.01 -7.71
CA ASN A 318 -0.99 -18.28 -7.14
C ASN A 318 -0.38 -18.61 -5.77
N ALA A 319 0.91 -18.30 -5.58
CA ALA A 319 1.58 -18.47 -4.29
C ALA A 319 1.04 -17.48 -3.26
N GLU A 320 0.81 -16.22 -3.66
CA GLU A 320 0.21 -15.17 -2.82
C GLU A 320 -1.21 -15.54 -2.40
N LYS A 321 -2.04 -16.00 -3.33
CA LYS A 321 -3.39 -16.50 -3.02
C LYS A 321 -3.36 -17.62 -1.98
N GLU A 322 -2.40 -18.54 -2.10
CA GLU A 322 -2.24 -19.63 -1.15
C GLU A 322 -1.69 -19.14 0.20
N MET A 323 -0.75 -18.20 0.21
CA MET A 323 -0.27 -17.51 1.42
C MET A 323 -1.43 -16.89 2.19
N TYR A 324 -2.27 -16.10 1.52
CA TYR A 324 -3.44 -15.48 2.15
C TYR A 324 -4.44 -16.51 2.66
N ARG A 325 -4.59 -17.67 2.00
CA ARG A 325 -5.41 -18.77 2.50
C ARG A 325 -4.90 -19.34 3.83
N TYR A 326 -3.58 -19.35 4.06
CA TYR A 326 -2.99 -19.73 5.35
C TYR A 326 -3.19 -18.62 6.39
N LEU A 327 -2.89 -17.38 6.04
CA LEU A 327 -3.06 -16.23 6.94
C LEU A 327 -4.52 -16.06 7.39
N ASP A 328 -5.50 -16.23 6.49
CA ASP A 328 -6.93 -16.15 6.80
C ASP A 328 -7.39 -17.25 7.79
N LYS A 329 -6.59 -18.31 7.96
CA LYS A 329 -6.78 -19.39 8.94
C LYS A 329 -5.94 -19.21 10.21
N GLY A 330 -5.22 -18.09 10.34
CA GLY A 330 -4.32 -17.83 11.47
C GLY A 330 -3.03 -18.66 11.44
N ILE A 331 -2.63 -19.16 10.27
CA ILE A 331 -1.39 -19.92 10.08
C ILE A 331 -0.33 -18.96 9.51
N ASP A 332 0.81 -18.89 10.16
CA ASP A 332 1.90 -17.94 9.92
C ASP A 332 2.80 -18.32 8.73
N VAL A 333 2.20 -18.53 7.55
CA VAL A 333 2.95 -18.63 6.28
C VAL A 333 2.95 -17.26 5.62
N CYS A 334 4.14 -16.69 5.41
CA CYS A 334 4.25 -15.25 5.15
C CYS A 334 5.14 -14.85 3.98
N HIS A 335 5.79 -15.78 3.28
CA HIS A 335 6.74 -15.43 2.22
C HIS A 335 6.37 -16.08 0.88
N THR A 336 6.32 -15.26 -0.17
CA THR A 336 6.24 -15.69 -1.57
C THR A 336 7.51 -15.26 -2.30
N LEU A 337 8.31 -16.23 -2.75
CA LEU A 337 9.66 -15.97 -3.25
C LEU A 337 9.78 -16.41 -4.70
N LEU A 338 10.16 -15.49 -5.59
CA LEU A 338 10.59 -15.85 -6.95
C LEU A 338 12.04 -16.34 -6.90
N ILE A 339 12.24 -17.64 -7.15
CA ILE A 339 13.55 -18.29 -7.14
C ILE A 339 13.81 -19.00 -8.47
N TYR A 340 15.07 -19.16 -8.83
CA TYR A 340 15.49 -19.75 -10.10
C TYR A 340 16.21 -21.08 -9.89
N HIS A 341 15.93 -22.05 -10.76
CA HIS A 341 16.67 -23.28 -10.84
C HIS A 341 17.06 -23.53 -12.30
N LYS A 342 18.36 -23.49 -12.60
CA LYS A 342 18.87 -23.64 -13.98
C LYS A 342 18.19 -22.68 -14.97
N ASN A 343 18.03 -21.42 -14.57
CA ASN A 343 17.33 -20.35 -15.30
C ASN A 343 15.80 -20.53 -15.45
N GLU A 344 15.20 -21.53 -14.81
CA GLU A 344 13.74 -21.67 -14.77
C GLU A 344 13.18 -21.02 -13.50
N PRO A 345 12.30 -20.01 -13.62
CA PRO A 345 11.72 -19.34 -12.48
C PRO A 345 10.62 -20.18 -11.83
N THR A 346 10.55 -20.13 -10.50
CA THR A 346 9.56 -20.81 -9.67
C THR A 346 9.15 -19.90 -8.52
N CYS A 347 7.86 -19.84 -8.22
CA CYS A 347 7.36 -19.16 -7.03
C CYS A 347 7.29 -20.15 -5.87
N ALA A 348 8.18 -19.98 -4.88
CA ALA A 348 8.19 -20.77 -3.66
C ALA A 348 7.32 -20.10 -2.59
N LEU A 349 6.31 -20.82 -2.10
CA LEU A 349 5.62 -20.47 -0.88
C LEU A 349 6.43 -21.00 0.30
N THR A 350 6.87 -20.09 1.17
CA THR A 350 7.88 -20.39 2.19
C THR A 350 7.32 -20.08 3.58
N TYR A 351 7.46 -21.04 4.50
CA TYR A 351 7.06 -20.87 5.90
C TYR A 351 8.01 -19.91 6.61
N ARG A 352 9.31 -20.20 6.57
CA ARG A 352 10.40 -19.39 7.13
C ARG A 352 11.68 -19.61 6.35
N TYR A 353 12.64 -18.72 6.52
CA TYR A 353 14.01 -18.91 6.04
C TYR A 353 15.05 -18.42 7.03
N TYR A 354 16.25 -19.00 6.96
CA TYR A 354 17.33 -18.75 7.92
C TYR A 354 18.71 -18.85 7.27
N PRO A 355 19.76 -18.24 7.87
CA PRO A 355 21.14 -18.33 7.36
C PRO A 355 21.78 -19.71 7.55
N THR A 356 21.17 -20.60 8.35
CA THR A 356 21.76 -21.91 8.71
C THR A 356 20.78 -23.07 8.51
N PRO A 357 21.28 -24.25 8.11
CA PRO A 357 20.44 -25.44 7.94
C PRO A 357 19.86 -25.93 9.27
N GLU A 358 20.54 -25.71 10.40
CA GLU A 358 20.05 -26.12 11.72
C GLU A 358 18.79 -25.34 12.14
N LYS A 359 18.75 -24.02 11.90
CA LYS A 359 17.55 -23.20 12.17
C LYS A 359 16.41 -23.57 11.23
N ALA A 360 16.69 -23.75 9.94
CA ALA A 360 15.70 -24.23 8.97
C ALA A 360 15.15 -25.62 9.35
N GLY A 361 16.00 -26.52 9.84
CA GLY A 361 15.60 -27.83 10.36
C GLY A 361 14.61 -27.76 11.54
N LYS A 362 14.84 -26.84 12.49
CA LYS A 362 13.91 -26.60 13.60
C LYS A 362 12.58 -26.02 13.13
N ALA A 363 12.60 -25.10 12.17
CA ALA A 363 11.39 -24.55 11.58
C ALA A 363 10.60 -25.62 10.79
N LEU A 364 11.28 -26.50 10.05
CA LEU A 364 10.65 -27.64 9.38
C LEU A 364 9.97 -28.60 10.38
N GLN A 365 10.60 -28.88 11.53
CA GLN A 365 9.99 -29.70 12.59
C GLN A 365 8.74 -29.02 13.19
N THR A 366 8.81 -27.69 13.39
CA THR A 366 7.68 -26.89 13.86
C THR A 366 6.52 -26.92 12.87
N TRP A 367 6.83 -26.80 11.57
CA TRP A 367 5.85 -26.94 10.49
C TRP A 367 5.19 -28.32 10.50
N ALA A 368 5.98 -29.40 10.55
CA ALA A 368 5.45 -30.76 10.55
C ALA A 368 4.53 -31.05 11.75
N THR A 369 4.76 -30.39 12.88
CA THR A 369 3.91 -30.47 14.08
C THR A 369 2.62 -29.67 13.92
N THR A 370 2.71 -28.47 13.34
CA THR A 370 1.57 -27.54 13.16
C THR A 370 0.64 -27.99 12.03
N MET A 371 1.22 -28.56 10.97
CA MET A 371 0.54 -28.94 9.73
C MET A 371 0.85 -30.42 9.37
N PRO A 372 0.37 -31.38 10.17
CA PRO A 372 0.64 -32.79 9.93
C PRO A 372 0.09 -33.22 8.57
N GLY A 373 0.95 -33.85 7.77
CA GLY A 373 0.61 -34.35 6.43
C GLY A 373 0.74 -33.33 5.31
N VAL A 374 1.13 -32.09 5.59
CA VAL A 374 1.50 -31.12 4.54
C VAL A 374 3.01 -31.15 4.36
N PRO A 375 3.53 -31.67 3.23
CA PRO A 375 4.96 -31.79 3.01
C PRO A 375 5.62 -30.40 2.95
N ALA A 376 6.85 -30.34 3.41
CA ALA A 376 7.75 -29.19 3.25
C ALA A 376 9.19 -29.70 3.12
N GLU A 377 10.02 -28.92 2.46
CA GLU A 377 11.43 -29.24 2.21
C GLU A 377 12.34 -28.06 2.56
N ILE A 378 13.62 -28.35 2.83
CA ILE A 378 14.63 -27.31 2.98
C ILE A 378 15.32 -27.11 1.63
N VAL A 379 15.41 -25.86 1.19
CA VAL A 379 16.02 -25.49 -0.09
C VAL A 379 17.06 -24.42 0.18
N LYS A 380 18.32 -24.70 -0.19
CA LYS A 380 19.39 -23.70 -0.12
C LYS A 380 19.36 -22.82 -1.38
N ILE A 381 19.35 -21.52 -1.17
CA ILE A 381 19.46 -20.51 -2.23
C ILE A 381 20.65 -19.59 -1.98
N ALA A 382 21.18 -18.98 -3.04
CA ALA A 382 22.15 -17.90 -2.94
C ALA A 382 21.81 -16.80 -3.96
N TYR A 383 22.21 -15.57 -3.67
CA TYR A 383 21.99 -14.44 -4.56
C TYR A 383 23.05 -14.42 -5.67
N ASN A 384 22.60 -14.38 -6.92
CA ASN A 384 23.44 -14.20 -8.10
C ASN A 384 23.49 -12.71 -8.46
N SER A 385 24.56 -12.04 -8.07
CA SER A 385 24.73 -10.59 -8.30
C SER A 385 24.82 -10.21 -9.79
N ASN A 386 25.13 -11.15 -10.69
CA ASN A 386 25.20 -10.84 -12.12
C ASN A 386 23.82 -10.83 -12.78
N LEU A 387 22.89 -11.62 -12.24
CA LEU A 387 21.52 -11.73 -12.75
C LEU A 387 20.52 -10.99 -11.87
N GLU A 388 20.94 -10.53 -10.69
CA GLU A 388 20.11 -9.92 -9.65
C GLU A 388 18.96 -10.84 -9.21
N THR A 389 19.21 -12.15 -9.15
CA THR A 389 18.21 -13.18 -8.81
C THR A 389 18.67 -14.13 -7.71
N TRP A 390 17.71 -14.78 -7.05
CA TRP A 390 17.97 -15.85 -6.08
C TRP A 390 17.93 -17.22 -6.76
N GLU A 391 19.01 -17.99 -6.62
CA GLU A 391 19.18 -19.28 -7.29
C GLU A 391 19.30 -20.44 -6.31
N ILE A 392 18.58 -21.53 -6.61
CA ILE A 392 18.74 -22.81 -5.90
C ILE A 392 20.16 -23.33 -6.14
N GLN A 393 20.85 -23.60 -5.05
CA GLN A 393 22.17 -24.21 -5.07
C GLN A 393 22.00 -25.73 -5.16
N SER A 394 22.60 -26.35 -6.16
CA SER A 394 22.72 -27.81 -6.21
C SER A 394 23.62 -28.30 -5.07
N GLU A 395 23.14 -29.29 -4.32
CA GLU A 395 23.90 -29.93 -3.23
C GLU A 395 25.24 -30.52 -3.69
#